data_AF-A0A5S3R9L6-F1
#
_entry.id   AF-A0A5S3R9L6-F1
#
_cell.length_a   1.000
_cell.length_b   1.000
_cell.length_c   1.000
_cell.angle_alpha   90.00
_cell.angle_beta   90.00
_cell.angle_gamma   90.00
#
_symmetry.space_group_name_H-M   'P 1'
#
loop_
_entity.id
_entity.type
_entity.pdbx_description
1 polymer ?
#
loop_
_entity_poly.entity_id
_entity_poly.type
_entity_poly.pdbx_seq_one_letter_code
_entity_poly.pdbx_strand_id
1 'polypeptide(L)'
;MYVGLVKVFFVLAMFTSLAVYAVSYDEIADIDALAVYFDEPTFEQHFLEEGMEFIWFYFKDIDHSFLINTETGEVCHHFKGNKRESCFPASYFE
;
A
#
# COMPACT_ATOMS: atom_id res chain seq x y z
N MET A 1 -27.21 46.60 -30.28
CA MET A 1 -25.89 45.92 -30.25
C MET A 1 -25.86 45.06 -29.00
N TYR A 2 -25.67 43.76 -29.18
CA TYR A 2 -25.77 42.75 -28.14
C TYR A 2 -24.65 42.89 -27.10
N VAL A 3 -25.06 42.78 -25.83
CA VAL A 3 -24.24 42.82 -24.62
C VAL A 3 -23.41 41.55 -24.55
N GLY A 4 -22.10 41.66 -24.74
CA GLY A 4 -21.14 40.56 -24.61
C GLY A 4 -20.44 40.60 -23.26
N LEU A 5 -21.12 40.10 -22.23
CA LEU A 5 -20.61 39.94 -20.87
C LEU A 5 -19.53 38.85 -20.87
N VAL A 6 -18.26 39.24 -20.92
CA VAL A 6 -17.11 38.32 -20.86
C VAL A 6 -17.08 37.70 -19.46
N LYS A 7 -17.65 36.49 -19.34
CA LYS A 7 -17.51 35.64 -18.16
C LYS A 7 -16.04 35.31 -17.98
N VAL A 8 -15.43 35.95 -16.99
CA VAL A 8 -14.11 35.58 -16.47
C VAL A 8 -14.27 34.21 -15.80
N PHE A 9 -13.94 33.14 -16.53
CA PHE A 9 -13.77 31.82 -15.94
C PHE A 9 -12.43 31.84 -15.19
N PHE A 10 -12.47 32.24 -13.92
CA PHE A 10 -11.41 31.92 -12.96
C PHE A 10 -11.46 30.41 -12.73
N VAL A 11 -10.75 29.65 -13.57
CA VAL A 11 -10.40 28.27 -13.25
C VAL A 11 -9.33 28.37 -12.16
N LEU A 12 -9.77 28.48 -10.90
CA LEU A 12 -8.92 28.09 -9.78
C LEU A 12 -8.71 26.58 -9.93
N ALA A 13 -7.66 26.22 -10.69
CA ALA A 13 -7.05 24.92 -10.55
C ALA A 13 -6.52 24.87 -9.12
N MET A 14 -7.33 24.35 -8.20
CA MET A 14 -6.81 23.78 -6.97
C MET A 14 -5.92 22.63 -7.41
N PHE A 15 -4.65 22.92 -7.67
CA PHE A 15 -3.60 21.95 -7.55
C PHE A 15 -3.56 21.61 -6.06
N THR A 16 -4.44 20.69 -5.64
CA THR A 16 -4.21 19.93 -4.42
C THR A 16 -2.89 19.24 -4.66
N SER A 17 -1.81 19.85 -4.15
CA SER A 17 -0.54 19.17 -4.02
C SER A 17 -0.86 17.88 -3.28
N LEU A 18 -0.84 16.75 -3.98
CA LEU A 18 -0.67 15.47 -3.32
C LEU A 18 0.67 15.61 -2.61
N ALA A 19 0.62 16.00 -1.34
CA ALA A 19 1.72 15.78 -0.44
C ALA A 19 1.87 14.27 -0.40
N VAL A 20 2.75 13.75 -1.26
CA VAL A 20 3.27 12.40 -1.15
C VAL A 20 4.05 12.42 0.15
N TYR A 21 3.37 12.16 1.26
CA TYR A 21 4.03 11.75 2.48
C TYR A 21 4.87 10.54 2.10
N ALA A 22 6.19 10.65 2.25
CA ALA A 22 7.07 9.51 2.14
C ALA A 22 6.77 8.62 3.35
N VAL A 23 5.79 7.74 3.21
CA VAL A 23 5.45 6.74 4.22
C VAL A 23 6.61 5.77 4.29
N SER A 24 7.20 5.63 5.48
CA SER A 24 8.12 4.52 5.72
C SER A 24 7.28 3.26 5.87
N TYR A 25 7.47 2.27 5.00
CA TYR A 25 6.68 1.04 5.06
C TYR A 25 6.90 0.27 6.37
N ASP A 26 8.01 0.52 7.08
CA ASP A 26 8.28 -0.01 8.43
C ASP A 26 7.25 0.48 9.48
N GLU A 27 6.55 1.58 9.24
CA GLU A 27 5.48 2.08 10.13
C GLU A 27 4.18 1.30 9.96
N ILE A 28 4.07 0.47 8.91
CA ILE A 28 2.90 -0.36 8.64
C ILE A 28 3.10 -1.70 9.34
N ALA A 29 2.74 -1.73 10.62
CA ALA A 29 2.95 -2.88 11.49
C ALA A 29 1.81 -3.93 11.42
N ASP A 30 0.62 -3.55 10.93
CA ASP A 30 -0.56 -4.40 10.93
C ASP A 30 -1.52 -4.06 9.78
N ILE A 31 -2.55 -4.89 9.61
CA ILE A 31 -3.55 -4.75 8.55
C ILE A 31 -4.39 -3.47 8.67
N ASP A 32 -4.64 -2.99 9.88
CA ASP A 32 -5.42 -1.76 10.11
C ASP A 32 -4.61 -0.55 9.65
N ALA A 33 -3.31 -0.49 9.98
CA ALA A 33 -2.38 0.50 9.47
C ALA A 33 -2.28 0.46 7.94
N LEU A 34 -2.21 -0.75 7.36
CA LEU A 34 -2.19 -0.91 5.91
C LEU A 34 -3.44 -0.29 5.25
N ALA A 35 -4.63 -0.52 5.84
CA ALA A 35 -5.90 0.01 5.34
C ALA A 35 -6.03 1.53 5.48
N VAL A 36 -5.25 2.18 6.36
CA VAL A 36 -5.21 3.66 6.44
C VAL A 36 -4.45 4.26 5.26
N TYR A 37 -3.40 3.58 4.79
CA TYR A 37 -2.53 4.08 3.73
C TYR A 37 -2.96 3.65 2.33
N PHE A 38 -3.58 2.48 2.19
CA PHE A 38 -3.92 1.89 0.91
C PHE A 38 -5.33 1.29 0.92
N ASP A 39 -6.08 1.56 -0.16
CA ASP A 39 -7.46 1.09 -0.28
C ASP A 39 -7.54 -0.39 -0.65
N GLU A 40 -7.17 -0.75 -1.90
CA GLU A 40 -7.31 -2.10 -2.43
C GLU A 40 -5.98 -2.61 -3.02
N PRO A 41 -5.56 -3.83 -2.68
CA PRO A 41 -4.39 -4.44 -3.28
C PRO A 41 -4.65 -4.79 -4.75
N THR A 42 -3.61 -4.74 -5.57
CA THR A 42 -3.66 -5.25 -6.94
C THR A 42 -3.90 -6.75 -6.99
N PHE A 43 -3.34 -7.49 -6.02
CA PHE A 43 -3.79 -8.84 -5.75
C PHE A 43 -3.59 -9.21 -4.29
N GLU A 44 -4.36 -10.20 -3.88
CA GLU A 44 -4.32 -10.86 -2.60
C GLU A 44 -4.10 -12.37 -2.80
N GLN A 45 -3.25 -12.99 -1.99
CA GLN A 45 -3.07 -14.44 -1.99
C GLN A 45 -2.85 -14.98 -0.57
N HIS A 46 -3.62 -16.00 -0.19
CA HIS A 46 -3.41 -16.76 1.04
C HIS A 46 -2.37 -17.86 0.82
N PHE A 47 -1.53 -18.09 1.82
CA PHE A 47 -0.52 -19.15 1.78
C PHE A 47 -0.19 -19.68 3.18
N LEU A 48 0.32 -20.91 3.21
CA LEU A 48 0.82 -21.54 4.43
C LEU A 48 2.36 -21.54 4.43
N GLU A 49 2.96 -21.18 5.55
CA GLU A 49 4.41 -21.23 5.78
C GLU A 49 4.67 -21.63 7.23
N GLU A 50 5.55 -22.61 7.46
CA GLU A 50 5.88 -23.13 8.80
C GLU A 50 4.65 -23.51 9.68
N GLY A 51 3.54 -23.91 9.04
CA GLY A 51 2.32 -24.30 9.73
C GLY A 51 1.40 -23.14 10.15
N MET A 52 1.74 -21.90 9.78
CA MET A 52 0.91 -20.71 9.97
C MET A 52 0.35 -20.22 8.64
N GLU A 53 -0.81 -19.57 8.69
CA GLU A 53 -1.46 -18.97 7.52
C GLU A 53 -1.14 -17.48 7.43
N PHE A 54 -0.87 -17.05 6.20
CA PHE A 54 -0.51 -15.68 5.88
C PHE A 54 -1.27 -15.21 4.65
N ILE A 55 -1.46 -13.91 4.59
CA ILE A 55 -2.05 -13.21 3.45
C ILE A 55 -0.99 -12.27 2.86
N TRP A 56 -0.81 -12.39 1.55
CA TRP A 56 0.08 -11.56 0.76
C TRP A 56 -0.74 -10.52 0.01
N PHE A 57 -0.47 -9.25 0.28
CA PHE A 57 -0.97 -8.12 -0.47
C PHE A 57 0.12 -7.52 -1.34
N TYR A 58 -0.20 -7.21 -2.59
CA TYR A 58 0.68 -6.45 -3.48
C TYR A 58 -0.03 -5.23 -4.04
N PHE A 59 0.63 -4.08 -3.97
CA PHE A 59 0.13 -2.81 -4.46
C PHE A 59 1.01 -2.34 -5.62
N LYS A 60 0.46 -2.39 -6.85
CA LYS A 60 1.19 -2.03 -8.07
C LYS A 60 1.57 -0.56 -8.14
N ASP A 61 0.76 0.33 -7.55
CA ASP A 61 0.98 1.78 -7.62
C ASP A 61 2.26 2.20 -6.88
N ILE A 62 2.62 1.46 -5.83
CA ILE A 62 3.86 1.66 -5.06
C ILE A 62 4.92 0.58 -5.33
N ASP A 63 4.59 -0.42 -6.17
CA ASP A 63 5.42 -1.58 -6.48
C ASP A 63 5.92 -2.29 -5.19
N HIS A 64 5.02 -2.49 -4.21
CA HIS A 64 5.38 -3.00 -2.89
C HIS A 64 4.41 -4.07 -2.39
N SER A 65 4.93 -5.00 -1.62
CA SER A 65 4.23 -6.15 -1.06
C SER A 65 4.29 -6.17 0.45
N PHE A 66 3.23 -6.68 1.08
CA PHE A 66 3.10 -6.89 2.51
C PHE A 66 2.65 -8.33 2.77
N LEU A 67 3.31 -9.00 3.70
CA LEU A 67 2.95 -10.32 4.19
C LEU A 67 2.40 -10.14 5.61
N ILE A 68 1.18 -10.63 5.83
CA ILE A 68 0.47 -10.46 7.11
C ILE A 68 0.14 -11.83 7.67
N ASN A 69 0.37 -12.03 8.96
CA ASN A 69 -0.07 -13.22 9.68
C ASN A 69 -1.59 -13.14 9.91
N THR A 70 -2.34 -14.15 9.45
CA THR A 70 -3.81 -14.11 9.58
C THR A 70 -4.31 -14.33 11.00
N GLU A 71 -3.50 -14.92 11.89
CA GLU A 71 -3.83 -15.13 13.29
C GLU A 71 -3.68 -13.85 14.12
N THR A 72 -2.61 -13.07 13.89
CA THR A 72 -2.33 -11.85 14.66
C THR A 72 -2.78 -10.57 13.97
N GLY A 73 -2.92 -10.58 12.64
CA GLY A 73 -3.15 -9.38 11.82
C GLY A 73 -1.91 -8.52 11.62
N GLU A 74 -0.73 -8.97 12.07
CA GLU A 74 0.52 -8.22 12.02
C GLU A 74 1.26 -8.44 10.70
N VAL A 75 1.91 -7.38 10.21
CA VAL A 75 2.81 -7.45 9.06
C VAL A 75 4.11 -8.11 9.52
N CYS A 76 4.37 -9.32 9.02
CA CYS A 76 5.61 -10.04 9.32
C CYS A 76 6.79 -9.51 8.49
N HIS A 77 6.51 -9.03 7.27
CA HIS A 77 7.52 -8.66 6.28
C HIS A 77 6.91 -7.80 5.18
N HIS A 78 7.68 -6.84 4.66
CA HIS A 78 7.33 -6.10 3.45
C HIS A 78 8.52 -6.00 2.48
N PHE A 79 8.27 -6.10 1.18
CA PHE A 79 9.32 -6.12 0.17
C PHE A 79 8.86 -5.47 -1.13
N LYS A 80 9.82 -5.04 -1.94
CA LYS A 80 9.54 -4.42 -3.25
C LYS A 80 9.19 -5.48 -4.29
N GLY A 81 8.16 -5.23 -5.09
CA GLY A 81 7.76 -6.05 -6.23
C GLY A 81 6.74 -7.14 -5.91
N ASN A 82 6.39 -7.93 -6.93
CA ASN A 82 5.30 -8.90 -6.91
C ASN A 82 5.78 -10.36 -6.82
N LYS A 83 6.96 -10.60 -6.25
CA LYS A 83 7.52 -11.94 -6.07
C LYS A 83 7.53 -12.31 -4.60
N ARG A 84 6.68 -13.25 -4.19
CA ARG A 84 6.51 -13.66 -2.80
C ARG A 84 7.85 -14.01 -2.13
N GLU A 85 8.18 -13.29 -1.06
CA GLU A 85 9.25 -13.65 -0.14
C GLU A 85 8.70 -14.49 1.03
N SER A 86 9.40 -14.53 2.16
CA SER A 86 9.08 -15.35 3.32
C SER A 86 8.95 -14.48 4.57
N CYS A 87 8.02 -14.82 5.46
CA CYS A 87 8.00 -14.26 6.81
C CYS A 87 9.20 -14.74 7.66
N PHE A 88 9.84 -15.83 7.23
CA PHE A 88 10.97 -16.47 7.90
C PHE A 88 12.18 -16.51 6.96
N PRO A 89 12.79 -15.34 6.62
CA PRO A 89 13.99 -15.33 5.81
C PRO A 89 15.06 -16.20 6.49
N ALA A 90 15.80 -16.97 5.69
CA ALA A 90 16.74 -18.00 6.15
C ALA A 90 17.97 -17.47 6.93
N SER A 91 17.92 -16.27 7.52
CA SER A 91 19.04 -15.59 8.19
C SER A 91 19.27 -16.03 9.65
N TYR A 92 18.77 -17.19 10.08
CA TYR A 92 19.03 -17.73 11.43
C TYR A 92 20.03 -18.92 11.46
N PHE A 93 20.69 -19.21 10.34
CA PHE A 93 21.79 -20.18 10.28
C PHE A 93 23.08 -19.51 9.80
N GLU A 94 23.71 -18.71 10.67
CA GLU A 94 25.16 -18.45 10.66
C GLU A 94 25.76 -18.75 12.04
#